data_AF-A0A2K3NUL7-F1
#
_entry.id   AF-A0A2K3NUL7-F1
#
_cell.length_a   1.000
_cell.length_b   1.000
_cell.length_c   1.000
_cell.angle_alpha   90.00
_cell.angle_beta   90.00
_cell.angle_gamma   90.00
#
_symmetry.space_group_name_H-M   'P 1'
#
loop_
_entity.id
_entity.type
_entity.pdbx_description
1 polymer ?
#
loop_
_entity_poly.entity_id
_entity_poly.type
_entity_poly.pdbx_seq_one_letter_code
_entity_poly.pdbx_strand_id
1 'polypeptide(L)'
;MIDNLFKPVSDKEDEGIIREFLIDFYTSFWNRKPDNIIIFRDGVSESQFNQVLNIELSQINEACKFLRYENQVAAFQVGQFMKFEDKSETSSSHGGAPWTFNPMRLLTCLKNLRVHGSVYAPSFDHGVGDPVEDDIFVNLQFIDIDIDKAMQRVLKRHISTGKPADIAKQRVENNDRLNAELIMKSKKNADIIIKSVDF
;
A
#
# COMPACT_ATOMS: atom_id res chain seq x y z
N MET A 1 4.66 -12.97 2.49
CA MET A 1 3.69 -12.40 1.55
C MET A 1 2.50 -11.91 2.37
N ILE A 2 1.85 -10.81 1.95
CA ILE A 2 0.54 -10.43 2.48
C ILE A 2 -0.49 -11.30 1.76
N ASP A 3 -1.17 -12.14 2.53
CA ASP A 3 -2.25 -12.96 2.03
C ASP A 3 -3.60 -12.22 2.13
N ASN A 4 -4.57 -12.63 1.32
CA ASN A 4 -5.93 -12.07 1.29
C ASN A 4 -6.01 -10.57 0.90
N LEU A 5 -5.14 -10.11 -0.01
CA LEU A 5 -5.28 -8.77 -0.59
C LEU A 5 -6.56 -8.68 -1.46
N PHE A 6 -6.87 -9.77 -2.17
CA PHE A 6 -8.11 -10.03 -2.88
C PHE A 6 -8.62 -11.43 -2.54
N LYS A 7 -9.88 -11.54 -2.15
CA LYS A 7 -10.53 -12.78 -1.70
C LYS A 7 -12.01 -12.77 -2.14
N PRO A 8 -12.30 -13.06 -3.42
CA PRO A 8 -13.67 -13.11 -3.91
C PRO A 8 -14.45 -14.24 -3.22
N VAL A 9 -15.63 -13.92 -2.71
CA VAL A 9 -16.57 -14.89 -2.10
C VAL A 9 -17.83 -15.07 -2.94
N SER A 10 -18.10 -14.16 -3.86
CA SER A 10 -19.13 -14.29 -4.91
C SER A 10 -18.79 -13.42 -6.12
N ASP A 11 -19.63 -13.43 -7.16
CA ASP A 11 -19.50 -12.55 -8.33
C ASP A 11 -19.65 -11.05 -8.01
N LYS A 12 -20.11 -10.70 -6.80
CA LYS A 12 -20.38 -9.32 -6.37
C LYS A 12 -19.68 -8.94 -5.07
N GLU A 13 -19.04 -9.90 -4.41
CA GLU A 13 -18.50 -9.71 -3.08
C GLU A 13 -17.08 -10.25 -2.97
N ASP A 14 -16.23 -9.41 -2.41
CA ASP A 14 -14.83 -9.66 -2.09
C ASP A 14 -14.64 -9.40 -0.59
N GLU A 15 -13.82 -10.20 0.08
CA GLU A 15 -13.44 -10.02 1.49
C GLU A 15 -11.98 -9.60 1.65
N GLY A 16 -11.33 -9.23 0.54
CA GLY A 16 -9.95 -8.77 0.51
C GLY A 16 -9.73 -7.43 1.20
N ILE A 17 -8.50 -7.22 1.66
CA ILE A 17 -8.08 -5.98 2.36
C ILE A 17 -8.26 -4.75 1.47
N ILE A 18 -7.96 -4.89 0.17
CA ILE A 18 -8.00 -3.77 -0.76
C ILE A 18 -9.42 -3.24 -0.90
N ARG A 19 -10.44 -4.10 -0.92
CA ARG A 19 -11.83 -3.66 -0.88
C ARG A 19 -12.16 -2.89 0.39
N GLU A 20 -11.74 -3.39 1.55
CA GLU A 20 -11.99 -2.71 2.83
C GLU A 20 -11.51 -1.25 2.77
N PHE A 21 -10.27 -1.04 2.32
CA PHE A 21 -9.70 0.30 2.16
C PHE A 21 -10.40 1.16 1.11
N LEU A 22 -10.76 0.58 -0.04
CA LEU A 22 -11.44 1.32 -1.11
C LEU A 22 -12.86 1.73 -0.72
N ILE A 23 -13.57 0.91 0.06
CA ILE A 23 -14.91 1.26 0.56
C ILE A 23 -14.81 2.30 1.67
N ASP A 24 -13.84 2.17 2.59
CA ASP A 24 -13.58 3.18 3.64
C ASP A 24 -13.32 4.55 3.01
N PHE A 25 -12.50 4.60 1.95
CA PHE A 25 -12.28 5.83 1.19
C PHE A 25 -13.57 6.34 0.54
N TYR A 26 -14.25 5.50 -0.25
CA TYR A 26 -15.42 5.90 -1.01
C TYR A 26 -16.53 6.49 -0.13
N THR A 27 -16.75 5.86 1.03
CA THR A 27 -17.75 6.29 2.02
C THR A 27 -17.34 7.59 2.70
N SER A 28 -16.04 7.78 2.96
CA SER A 28 -15.52 9.00 3.59
C SER A 28 -15.44 10.19 2.63
N PHE A 29 -15.36 9.97 1.32
CA PHE A 29 -15.14 11.00 0.32
C PHE A 29 -16.29 11.17 -0.67
N TRP A 30 -17.49 11.49 -0.16
CA TRP A 30 -18.62 11.93 -1.00
C TRP A 30 -18.95 11.00 -2.18
N ASN A 31 -18.82 9.68 -2.00
CA ASN A 31 -19.02 8.70 -3.08
C ASN A 31 -18.06 8.89 -4.26
N ARG A 32 -16.84 9.36 -4.00
CA ARG A 32 -15.77 9.45 -5.00
C ARG A 32 -14.76 8.34 -4.80
N LYS A 33 -14.28 7.84 -5.93
CA LYS A 33 -13.22 6.85 -6.03
C LYS A 33 -11.87 7.58 -6.00
N PRO A 34 -10.80 7.04 -5.38
CA PRO A 34 -9.44 7.55 -5.62
C PRO A 34 -9.10 7.55 -7.11
N ASP A 35 -8.52 8.65 -7.58
CA ASP A 35 -7.97 8.75 -8.94
C ASP A 35 -6.64 8.00 -9.06
N ASN A 36 -5.85 7.97 -7.96
CA ASN A 36 -4.56 7.29 -7.88
C ASN A 36 -4.45 6.53 -6.56
N ILE A 37 -3.83 5.34 -6.60
CA ILE A 37 -3.56 4.50 -5.42
C ILE A 37 -2.06 4.26 -5.35
N ILE A 38 -1.44 4.67 -4.24
CA ILE A 38 -0.01 4.46 -3.96
C ILE A 38 0.11 3.47 -2.81
N ILE A 39 0.89 2.40 -3.01
CA ILE A 39 1.10 1.36 -2.00
C ILE A 39 2.58 1.27 -1.66
N PHE A 40 2.90 1.45 -0.38
CA PHE A 40 4.25 1.26 0.16
C PHE A 40 4.36 -0.11 0.83
N ARG A 41 5.21 -0.98 0.26
CA ARG A 41 5.49 -2.29 0.86
C ARG A 41 6.88 -2.31 1.49
N ASP A 42 6.91 -2.35 2.82
CA ASP A 42 8.14 -2.45 3.62
C ASP A 42 8.52 -3.90 3.95
N GLY A 43 9.83 -4.15 4.15
CA GLY A 43 10.38 -5.42 4.63
C GLY A 43 10.47 -6.54 3.60
N VAL A 44 10.62 -6.21 2.31
CA VAL A 44 10.72 -7.20 1.22
C VAL A 44 12.18 -7.53 0.94
N SER A 45 12.56 -8.81 1.10
CA SER A 45 13.88 -9.27 0.65
C SER A 45 13.94 -9.38 -0.87
N GLU A 46 15.14 -9.37 -1.46
CA GLU A 46 15.33 -9.50 -2.92
C GLU A 46 14.67 -10.77 -3.48
N SER A 47 14.76 -11.89 -2.74
CA SER A 47 14.10 -13.16 -3.08
C SER A 47 12.57 -13.10 -3.03
N GLN A 48 11.98 -12.11 -2.35
CA GLN A 48 10.54 -11.91 -2.21
C GLN A 48 10.01 -10.85 -3.18
N PHE A 49 10.87 -10.04 -3.79
CA PHE A 49 10.46 -8.93 -4.67
C PHE A 49 9.57 -9.40 -5.83
N ASN A 50 9.99 -10.45 -6.53
CA ASN A 50 9.21 -11.01 -7.64
C ASN A 50 7.86 -11.59 -7.18
N GLN A 51 7.77 -12.09 -5.94
CA GLN A 51 6.52 -12.58 -5.39
C GLN A 51 5.57 -11.41 -5.08
N VAL A 52 6.10 -10.32 -4.53
CA VAL A 52 5.32 -9.12 -4.27
C VAL A 52 4.80 -8.52 -5.60
N LEU A 53 5.64 -8.42 -6.63
CA LEU A 53 5.21 -7.93 -7.96
C LEU A 53 4.22 -8.87 -8.65
N ASN A 54 4.43 -10.18 -8.61
CA ASN A 54 3.59 -11.09 -9.41
C ASN A 54 2.34 -11.58 -8.67
N ILE A 55 2.33 -11.54 -7.34
CA ILE A 55 1.24 -12.08 -6.53
C ILE A 55 0.51 -10.96 -5.81
N GLU A 56 1.19 -10.15 -5.00
CA GLU A 56 0.53 -9.10 -4.20
C GLU A 56 -0.06 -8.02 -5.11
N LEU A 57 0.73 -7.49 -6.06
CA LEU A 57 0.25 -6.50 -7.02
C LEU A 57 -0.85 -7.05 -7.94
N SER A 58 -0.78 -8.33 -8.33
CA SER A 58 -1.86 -8.97 -9.11
C SER A 58 -3.17 -8.99 -8.34
N GLN A 59 -3.14 -9.42 -7.07
CA GLN A 59 -4.32 -9.42 -6.21
C GLN A 59 -4.88 -7.99 -6.01
N ILE A 60 -4.01 -7.00 -5.81
CA ILE A 60 -4.44 -5.60 -5.69
C ILE A 60 -5.16 -5.13 -6.95
N ASN A 61 -4.59 -5.42 -8.13
CA ASN A 61 -5.20 -5.08 -9.40
C ASN A 61 -6.54 -5.77 -9.62
N GLU A 62 -6.65 -7.06 -9.25
CA GLU A 62 -7.90 -7.81 -9.32
C GLU A 62 -8.99 -7.21 -8.41
N ALA A 63 -8.65 -6.85 -7.17
CA ALA A 63 -9.59 -6.18 -6.27
C ALA A 63 -10.09 -4.83 -6.83
N CYS A 64 -9.19 -4.03 -7.41
CA CYS A 64 -9.55 -2.74 -8.03
C CYS A 64 -10.51 -2.95 -9.21
N LYS A 65 -10.20 -3.90 -10.11
CA LYS A 65 -11.05 -4.26 -11.24
C LYS A 65 -12.42 -4.78 -10.78
N PHE A 66 -12.44 -5.63 -9.77
CA PHE A 66 -13.66 -6.22 -9.21
C PHE A 66 -14.64 -5.15 -8.70
N LEU A 67 -14.12 -4.07 -8.11
CA LEU A 67 -14.90 -2.93 -7.63
C LEU A 67 -15.20 -1.87 -8.72
N ARG A 68 -14.93 -2.19 -9.99
CA ARG A 68 -15.10 -1.30 -11.16
C ARG A 68 -14.33 0.02 -11.03
N TYR A 69 -13.14 -0.02 -10.44
CA TYR A 69 -12.19 1.09 -10.56
C TYR A 69 -11.51 0.94 -11.93
N GLU A 70 -11.94 1.75 -12.90
CA GLU A 70 -11.44 1.67 -14.29
C GLU A 70 -10.05 2.30 -14.47
N ASN A 71 -9.60 3.12 -13.51
CA ASN A 71 -8.29 3.79 -13.56
C ASN A 71 -7.26 3.07 -12.68
N GLN A 72 -6.08 2.91 -13.27
CA GLN A 72 -5.00 1.99 -12.93
C GLN A 72 -4.38 2.27 -11.55
N VAL A 73 -3.91 1.23 -10.87
CA VAL A 73 -3.01 1.37 -9.71
C VAL A 73 -1.76 2.10 -10.19
N ALA A 74 -1.67 3.41 -9.92
CA ALA A 74 -0.69 4.29 -10.56
C ALA A 74 0.74 4.14 -10.01
N ALA A 75 0.95 3.54 -8.83
CA ALA A 75 2.30 3.27 -8.35
C ALA A 75 2.33 2.18 -7.27
N PHE A 76 3.08 1.10 -7.54
CA PHE A 76 3.47 0.12 -6.54
C PHE A 76 4.97 0.29 -6.24
N GLN A 77 5.29 0.86 -5.07
CA GLN A 77 6.68 1.05 -4.69
C GLN A 77 7.08 0.04 -3.61
N VAL A 78 7.91 -0.92 -4.02
CA VAL A 78 8.57 -1.85 -3.10
C VAL A 78 9.84 -1.16 -2.56
N GLY A 79 9.88 -0.89 -1.27
CA GLY A 79 11.07 -0.37 -0.62
C GLY A 79 12.05 -1.50 -0.35
N GLN A 80 13.10 -1.63 -1.15
CA GLN A 80 14.25 -2.45 -0.81
C GLN A 80 15.12 -1.65 0.18
N PHE A 81 15.27 -2.10 1.43
CA PHE A 81 16.35 -1.59 2.27
C PHE A 81 17.66 -2.10 1.68
N MET A 82 18.43 -1.20 1.07
CA MET A 82 19.72 -1.45 0.43
C MET A 82 20.66 -2.30 1.30
N LYS A 83 21.08 -3.46 0.79
CA LYS A 83 22.45 -3.94 1.00
C LYS A 83 23.19 -3.70 -0.30
N PHE A 84 24.22 -2.85 -0.24
CA PHE A 84 25.13 -2.61 -1.35
C PHE A 84 25.92 -3.88 -1.67
N GLU A 85 25.88 -4.33 -2.92
CA GLU A 85 27.04 -4.84 -3.65
C GLU A 85 26.77 -4.80 -5.18
N ASP A 86 27.84 -4.71 -5.95
CA ASP A 86 27.97 -3.89 -7.17
C ASP A 86 28.05 -4.74 -8.47
N LYS A 87 27.68 -4.11 -9.61
CA LYS A 87 27.97 -4.41 -11.04
C LYS A 87 27.34 -5.64 -11.75
N SER A 88 26.48 -5.38 -12.74
CA SER A 88 26.80 -5.52 -14.18
C SER A 88 25.55 -5.39 -15.11
N GLU A 89 25.83 -5.18 -16.38
CA GLU A 89 25.04 -4.63 -17.49
C GLU A 89 23.84 -5.47 -17.97
N THR A 90 22.74 -4.78 -18.35
CA THR A 90 22.16 -4.78 -19.72
C THR A 90 20.80 -4.05 -19.72
N SER A 91 20.72 -3.00 -20.52
CA SER A 91 19.61 -2.05 -20.58
C SER A 91 18.58 -2.50 -21.61
N SER A 92 17.48 -3.11 -21.17
CA SER A 92 16.18 -3.16 -21.91
C SER A 92 15.13 -4.10 -21.30
N SER A 93 15.48 -4.88 -20.26
CA SER A 93 14.57 -5.90 -19.69
C SER A 93 14.35 -5.78 -18.17
N HIS A 94 14.81 -4.68 -17.56
CA HIS A 94 15.00 -4.56 -16.10
C HIS A 94 14.11 -3.49 -15.43
N GLY A 95 12.90 -3.24 -15.93
CA GLY A 95 11.94 -2.39 -15.22
C GLY A 95 11.72 -2.92 -13.80
N GLY A 96 12.24 -2.21 -12.78
CA GLY A 96 12.17 -2.64 -11.39
C GLY A 96 13.52 -2.97 -10.72
N ALA A 97 14.66 -2.82 -11.41
CA ALA A 97 15.96 -2.95 -10.78
C ALA A 97 16.34 -1.69 -9.95
N PRO A 98 17.14 -1.79 -8.87
CA PRO A 98 17.39 -0.67 -7.97
C PRO A 98 17.96 0.58 -8.63
N TRP A 99 18.76 0.41 -9.69
CA TRP A 99 19.35 1.51 -10.47
C TRP A 99 18.39 2.13 -11.49
N THR A 100 17.23 1.53 -11.76
CA THR A 100 16.17 2.13 -12.59
C THR A 100 15.24 3.04 -11.78
N PHE A 101 15.49 3.19 -10.47
CA PHE A 101 14.77 4.13 -9.61
C PHE A 101 15.63 5.34 -9.28
N ASN A 102 14.97 6.47 -9.03
CA ASN A 102 15.61 7.68 -8.50
C ASN A 102 15.35 7.80 -6.99
N PRO A 103 16.17 7.16 -6.12
CA PRO A 103 15.96 7.19 -4.67
C PRO A 103 16.08 8.60 -4.09
N MET A 104 16.85 9.48 -4.73
CA MET A 104 17.00 10.86 -4.28
C MET A 104 15.75 11.69 -4.55
N ARG A 105 15.08 11.46 -5.68
CA ARG A 105 13.79 12.07 -6.00
C ARG A 105 12.72 11.61 -5.03
N LEU A 106 12.66 10.31 -4.71
CA LEU A 106 11.76 9.80 -3.67
C LEU A 106 12.03 10.45 -2.31
N LEU A 107 13.29 10.47 -1.87
CA LEU A 107 13.66 11.07 -0.59
C LEU A 107 13.26 12.54 -0.53
N THR A 108 13.46 13.29 -1.62
CA THR A 108 13.02 14.68 -1.74
C THR A 108 11.49 14.79 -1.64
N CYS A 109 10.75 13.92 -2.33
CA CYS A 109 9.28 13.89 -2.25
C CYS A 109 8.82 13.63 -0.81
N LEU A 110 9.39 12.65 -0.11
CA LEU A 110 9.04 12.33 1.26
C LEU A 110 9.39 13.46 2.25
N LYS A 111 10.54 14.14 2.05
CA LYS A 111 10.91 15.31 2.84
C LYS A 111 9.92 16.46 2.63
N ASN A 112 9.57 16.75 1.38
CA ASN A 112 8.62 17.79 1.05
C ASN A 112 7.22 17.47 1.57
N LEU A 113 6.77 16.22 1.42
CA LEU A 113 5.50 15.75 1.97
C LEU A 113 5.47 15.90 3.50
N ARG A 114 6.57 15.57 4.20
CA ARG A 114 6.67 15.76 5.66
C ARG A 114 6.63 17.22 6.08
N VAL A 115 7.26 18.13 5.32
CA VAL A 115 7.37 19.55 5.68
C VAL A 115 6.12 20.35 5.29
N HIS A 116 5.53 20.03 4.12
CA HIS A 116 4.48 20.82 3.49
C HIS A 116 3.10 20.15 3.51
N GLY A 117 2.99 18.89 3.95
CA GLY A 117 1.74 18.12 3.95
C GLY A 117 1.34 17.58 2.57
N SER A 118 1.91 18.13 1.49
CA SER A 118 1.66 17.69 0.12
C SER A 118 2.89 17.80 -0.77
N VAL A 119 2.89 17.06 -1.87
CA VAL A 119 3.94 17.10 -2.90
C VAL A 119 3.40 16.64 -4.25
N TYR A 120 3.93 17.16 -5.34
CA TYR A 120 3.77 16.54 -6.65
C TYR A 120 4.85 15.47 -6.85
N ALA A 121 4.43 14.26 -7.19
CA ALA A 121 5.29 13.11 -7.43
C ALA A 121 5.25 12.73 -8.92
N PRO A 122 6.36 12.20 -9.47
CA PRO A 122 6.35 11.70 -10.84
C PRO A 122 5.42 10.50 -10.99
N SER A 123 4.74 10.41 -12.13
CA SER A 123 4.00 9.21 -12.55
C SER A 123 4.81 8.36 -13.52
N PHE A 124 4.33 7.15 -13.80
CA PHE A 124 4.88 6.31 -14.85
C PHE A 124 3.73 5.68 -15.66
N ASP A 125 3.60 6.08 -16.91
CA ASP A 125 2.66 5.48 -17.86
C ASP A 125 3.39 4.47 -18.76
N HIS A 126 2.93 3.22 -18.75
CA HIS A 126 3.48 2.14 -19.58
C HIS A 126 3.38 2.41 -21.09
N GLY A 127 2.48 3.29 -21.54
CA GLY A 127 2.36 3.74 -22.93
C GLY A 127 3.34 4.86 -23.32
N VAL A 128 3.83 5.63 -22.35
CA VAL A 128 4.81 6.72 -22.55
C VAL A 128 6.25 6.20 -22.41
N GLY A 129 6.48 5.23 -21.52
CA GLY A 129 7.76 4.54 -21.36
C GLY A 129 8.79 5.28 -20.48
N ASP A 130 8.61 6.58 -20.28
CA ASP A 130 9.40 7.43 -19.38
C ASP A 130 8.53 8.02 -18.25
N PRO A 131 9.10 8.30 -17.05
CA PRO A 131 8.37 8.97 -15.98
C PRO A 131 7.95 10.39 -16.37
N VAL A 132 6.72 10.77 -16.01
CA VAL A 132 6.23 12.15 -16.16
C VAL A 132 6.41 12.87 -14.84
N GLU A 133 7.28 13.88 -14.81
CA GLU A 133 7.56 14.64 -13.60
C GLU A 133 6.35 15.50 -13.16
N ASP A 134 6.21 15.66 -11.84
CA ASP A 134 5.20 16.49 -11.17
C ASP A 134 3.73 16.20 -11.56
N ASP A 135 3.43 14.97 -11.97
CA ASP A 135 2.11 14.58 -12.50
C ASP A 135 1.09 14.25 -11.39
N ILE A 136 1.50 13.56 -10.33
CA ILE A 136 0.60 13.07 -9.28
C ILE A 136 0.66 13.99 -8.07
N PHE A 137 -0.45 14.64 -7.74
CA PHE A 137 -0.59 15.33 -6.46
C PHE A 137 -0.81 14.33 -5.31
N VAL A 138 0.07 14.38 -4.30
CA VAL A 138 0.03 13.52 -3.12
C VAL A 138 -0.13 14.39 -1.87
N ASN A 139 -1.05 14.02 -0.98
CA ASN A 139 -1.23 14.67 0.32
C ASN A 139 -1.27 13.66 1.47
N LEU A 140 -1.15 14.13 2.71
CA LEU A 140 -1.15 13.28 3.90
C LEU A 140 -2.58 12.94 4.33
N GLN A 141 -2.89 11.64 4.33
CA GLN A 141 -4.19 11.11 4.75
C GLN A 141 -4.01 10.13 5.91
N PHE A 142 -4.99 10.07 6.82
CA PHE A 142 -4.98 9.14 7.96
C PHE A 142 -6.31 8.41 8.09
N ILE A 143 -6.25 7.07 8.13
CA ILE A 143 -7.42 6.23 8.44
C ILE A 143 -7.57 6.14 9.95
N ASP A 144 -8.60 6.77 10.47
CA ASP A 144 -8.97 6.78 11.87
C ASP A 144 -9.90 5.61 12.19
N ILE A 145 -9.37 4.67 12.96
CA ILE A 145 -10.04 3.48 13.44
C ILE A 145 -9.71 3.28 14.92
N ASP A 146 -10.65 2.75 15.67
CA ASP A 146 -10.39 2.27 17.02
C ASP A 146 -9.31 1.16 17.01
N ILE A 147 -8.29 1.29 17.86
CA ILE A 147 -7.15 0.37 17.86
C ILE A 147 -7.60 -1.05 18.20
N ASP A 148 -8.51 -1.22 19.16
CA ASP A 148 -8.97 -2.56 19.56
C ASP A 148 -9.72 -3.24 18.42
N LYS A 149 -10.55 -2.48 17.73
CA LYS A 149 -11.24 -2.95 16.51
C LYS A 149 -10.25 -3.30 15.39
N ALA A 150 -9.23 -2.47 15.15
CA ALA A 150 -8.18 -2.78 14.18
C ALA A 150 -7.45 -4.08 14.54
N MET A 151 -7.11 -4.28 15.81
CA MET A 151 -6.44 -5.49 16.29
C MET A 151 -7.31 -6.74 16.16
N GLN A 152 -8.63 -6.63 16.38
CA GLN A 152 -9.57 -7.72 16.13
C GLN A 152 -9.58 -8.12 14.65
N ARG A 153 -9.60 -7.15 13.73
CA ARG A 153 -9.55 -7.40 12.27
C ARG A 153 -8.24 -8.08 11.88
N VAL A 154 -7.10 -7.61 12.39
CA VAL A 154 -5.78 -8.21 12.13
C VAL A 154 -5.69 -9.63 12.69
N LEU A 155 -6.21 -9.88 13.90
CA LEU A 155 -6.25 -11.22 14.49
C LEU A 155 -7.08 -12.19 13.63
N LYS A 156 -8.31 -11.80 13.27
CA LYS A 156 -9.19 -12.59 12.39
C LYS A 156 -8.48 -12.92 11.08
N ARG A 157 -7.74 -11.95 10.53
CA ARG A 157 -6.97 -12.12 9.30
C ARG A 157 -5.85 -13.13 9.45
N HIS A 158 -4.99 -12.99 10.45
CA HIS A 158 -3.89 -13.94 10.71
C HIS A 158 -4.40 -15.38 10.82
N ILE A 159 -5.53 -15.59 11.50
CA ILE A 159 -6.17 -16.92 11.63
C ILE A 159 -6.69 -17.39 10.27
N SER A 160 -7.39 -16.53 9.53
CA SER A 160 -7.92 -16.87 8.19
C SER A 160 -6.83 -17.22 7.17
N THR A 161 -5.63 -16.67 7.32
CA THR A 161 -4.45 -16.98 6.49
C THR A 161 -3.67 -18.20 6.99
N GLY A 162 -4.21 -18.94 7.97
CA GLY A 162 -3.65 -20.21 8.44
C GLY A 162 -2.64 -20.11 9.59
N LYS A 163 -2.48 -18.94 10.24
CA LYS A 163 -1.68 -18.88 11.47
C LYS A 163 -2.46 -19.51 12.64
N PRO A 164 -1.80 -20.33 13.48
CA PRO A 164 -2.38 -20.79 14.74
C PRO A 164 -2.85 -19.61 15.60
N ALA A 165 -4.00 -19.75 16.25
CA ALA A 165 -4.67 -18.65 16.94
C ALA A 165 -3.84 -18.06 18.11
N ASP A 166 -3.09 -18.91 18.81
CA ASP A 166 -2.16 -18.53 19.87
C ASP A 166 -1.00 -17.68 19.34
N ILE A 167 -0.37 -18.10 18.23
CA ILE A 167 0.71 -17.35 17.57
C ILE A 167 0.20 -16.04 16.98
N ALA A 168 -0.98 -16.06 16.36
CA ALA A 168 -1.63 -14.87 15.82
C ALA A 168 -1.91 -13.84 16.93
N LYS A 169 -2.43 -14.29 18.08
CA LYS A 169 -2.72 -13.42 19.22
C LYS A 169 -1.45 -12.80 19.80
N GLN A 170 -0.39 -13.59 20.01
CA GLN A 170 0.89 -13.06 20.49
C GLN A 170 1.49 -12.02 19.54
N ARG A 171 1.36 -12.22 18.22
CA ARG A 171 1.84 -11.25 17.22
C ARG A 171 1.03 -9.95 17.27
N VAL A 172 -0.28 -10.04 17.40
CA VAL A 172 -1.16 -8.87 17.50
C VAL A 172 -0.82 -8.06 18.76
N GLU A 173 -0.66 -8.71 19.90
CA GLU A 173 -0.37 -8.05 21.17
C GLU A 173 1.03 -7.42 21.21
N ASN A 174 2.05 -8.13 20.74
CA ASN A 174 3.45 -7.73 20.94
C ASN A 174 4.10 -7.06 19.73
N ASN A 175 3.41 -6.97 18.59
CA ASN A 175 3.94 -6.34 17.38
C ASN A 175 2.92 -5.40 16.73
N ASP A 176 1.79 -5.94 16.26
CA ASP A 176 0.86 -5.16 15.43
C ASP A 176 0.24 -4.00 16.23
N ARG A 177 -0.09 -4.22 17.52
CA ARG A 177 -0.64 -3.18 18.41
C ARG A 177 0.37 -2.07 18.69
N LEU A 178 1.61 -2.41 19.01
CA LEU A 178 2.66 -1.41 19.27
C LEU A 178 2.92 -0.54 18.05
N ASN A 179 2.90 -1.14 16.85
CA ASN A 179 2.99 -0.40 15.60
C ASN A 179 1.77 0.51 15.39
N ALA A 180 0.56 0.01 15.65
CA ALA A 180 -0.66 0.81 15.55
C ALA A 180 -0.64 2.01 16.51
N GLU A 181 -0.26 1.82 17.76
CA GLU A 181 -0.13 2.90 18.75
C GLU A 181 0.90 3.95 18.35
N LEU A 182 2.01 3.53 17.73
CA LEU A 182 3.00 4.44 17.18
C LEU A 182 2.43 5.25 16.01
N ILE A 183 1.72 4.59 15.09
CA ILE A 183 1.07 5.23 13.94
C ILE A 183 -0.01 6.21 14.40
N MET A 184 -0.80 5.88 15.42
CA MET A 184 -1.86 6.77 15.94
C MET A 184 -1.34 8.13 16.42
N LYS A 185 -0.07 8.22 16.84
CA LYS A 185 0.58 9.49 17.22
C LYS A 185 0.79 10.43 16.02
N SER A 186 0.80 9.90 14.79
CA SER A 186 0.99 10.69 13.57
C SER A 186 -0.32 11.27 13.01
N LYS A 187 -1.49 10.88 13.54
CA LYS A 187 -2.82 11.35 13.10
C LYS A 187 -2.93 12.86 12.93
N LYS A 188 -2.31 13.63 13.83
CA LYS A 188 -2.31 15.10 13.81
C LYS A 188 -1.59 15.73 12.61
N ASN A 189 -0.76 14.95 11.91
CA ASN A 189 0.00 15.42 10.75
C ASN A 189 -0.76 15.23 9.44
N ALA A 190 -1.96 14.63 9.47
CA ALA A 190 -2.74 14.39 8.28
C ALA A 190 -3.62 15.59 7.95
N ASP A 191 -3.67 15.95 6.67
CA ASP A 191 -4.56 16.98 6.15
C ASP A 191 -6.01 16.46 6.11
N ILE A 192 -6.17 15.15 5.88
CA ILE A 192 -7.48 14.51 5.79
C ILE A 192 -7.55 13.28 6.69
N ILE A 193 -8.64 13.19 7.46
CA ILE A 193 -8.97 12.04 8.31
C ILE A 193 -10.12 11.27 7.67
N ILE A 194 -9.86 10.01 7.34
CA ILE A 194 -10.81 9.03 6.81
C ILE A 194 -11.32 8.21 7.98
N LYS A 195 -12.62 8.14 8.22
CA LYS A 195 -13.18 7.30 9.30
C LYS A 195 -13.36 5.89 8.77
N SER A 196 -12.75 4.89 9.41
CA SER A 196 -13.03 3.50 9.04
C SER A 196 -14.47 3.15 9.41
N VAL A 197 -15.18 2.49 8.50
CA VAL A 197 -16.58 2.12 8.71
C VAL A 197 -16.73 0.69 9.24
N ASP A 198 -17.88 0.40 9.82
CA ASP A 198 -18.27 -0.92 10.30
C ASP A 198 -18.98 -1.65 9.15
N PHE A 199 -18.54 -2.87 8.87
CA PHE A 199 -19.19 -3.82 7.97
C PHE A 199 -19.46 -5.10 8.74
#